data_AF-A0A1J8PWM8-F1
#
_entry.id   AF-A0A1J8PWM8-F1
#
_cell.length_a   1.000
_cell.length_b   1.000
_cell.length_c   1.000
_cell.angle_alpha   90.00
_cell.angle_beta   90.00
_cell.angle_gamma   90.00
#
_symmetry.space_group_name_H-M   'P 1'
#
loop_
_entity.id
_entity.type
_entity.pdbx_description
1 polymer ?
#
loop_
_entity_poly.entity_id
_entity_poly.type
_entity_poly.pdbx_seq_one_letter_code
_entity_poly.pdbx_strand_id
1 'polypeptide(L)' 'MDEVLTPDSSRFWSKSDYHIGTSPKSFDKQIVRDYLETLDWDKTPPAPSLPDNITQKTAQQYRQVQQLLMQTTKI' A
#
# COMPACT_ATOMS: atom_id res chain seq x y z
N MET A 1 -15.23 16.23 -7.58
CA MET A 1 -13.96 15.81 -8.23
C MET A 1 -13.41 14.65 -7.43
N ASP A 2 -12.88 13.64 -8.12
CA ASP A 2 -12.28 12.44 -7.52
C ASP A 2 -10.74 12.55 -7.55
N GLU A 3 -10.05 11.67 -6.83
CA GLU A 3 -8.58 11.62 -6.80
C GLU A 3 -7.97 10.96 -8.06
N VAL A 4 -6.73 11.33 -8.40
CA VAL A 4 -6.03 10.83 -9.60
C VAL A 4 -4.59 10.46 -9.23
N LEU A 5 -4.17 9.24 -9.61
CA LEU A 5 -2.81 8.70 -9.41
C LEU A 5 -2.36 8.67 -7.93
N THR A 6 -3.28 8.40 -7.02
CA THR A 6 -2.99 8.12 -5.61
C THR A 6 -2.92 6.60 -5.37
N PRO A 7 -2.27 6.12 -4.29
CA PRO A 7 -2.25 4.68 -3.98
C PRO A 7 -3.63 4.09 -3.67
N ASP A 8 -4.63 4.93 -3.46
CA ASP A 8 -6.01 4.52 -3.23
C ASP A 8 -6.80 4.36 -4.55
N SER A 9 -6.49 5.19 -5.56
CA SER A 9 -7.09 5.15 -6.89
C SER A 9 -6.27 4.35 -7.93
N SER A 10 -5.03 3.96 -7.60
CA SER A 10 -4.10 3.30 -8.52
C SER A 10 -3.29 2.19 -7.83
N ARG A 11 -2.95 1.14 -8.59
CA ARG A 11 -2.01 0.12 -8.12
C ARG A 11 -0.59 0.49 -8.50
N PHE A 12 0.28 0.64 -7.49
CA PHE A 12 1.70 0.87 -7.70
C PHE A 12 2.49 -0.41 -7.43
N TRP A 13 3.28 -0.83 -8.42
CA TRP A 13 4.19 -1.97 -8.31
C TRP A 13 5.63 -1.52 -8.48
N SER A 14 6.55 -2.17 -7.75
CA SER A 14 7.97 -1.98 -7.98
C SER A 14 8.36 -2.56 -9.34
N LYS A 15 9.03 -1.76 -10.17
CA LYS A 15 9.56 -2.21 -11.45
C LYS A 15 10.60 -3.32 -11.28
N SER A 16 11.39 -3.31 -10.20
CA SER A 16 12.41 -4.34 -9.93
C SER A 16 11.81 -5.69 -9.56
N ASP A 17 10.61 -5.69 -8.95
CA ASP A 17 10.02 -6.89 -8.36
C ASP A 17 8.91 -7.48 -9.23
N TYR A 18 8.51 -6.76 -10.29
CA TYR A 18 7.47 -7.19 -11.21
C TYR A 18 7.94 -8.33 -12.12
N HIS A 19 7.18 -9.43 -12.10
CA HIS A 19 7.35 -10.57 -13.00
C HIS A 19 6.00 -10.98 -13.57
N ILE A 20 5.96 -11.33 -14.86
CA ILE A 20 4.73 -11.78 -15.53
C ILE A 20 4.20 -13.03 -14.84
N GLY A 21 2.89 -13.05 -14.55
CA GLY A 21 2.22 -14.16 -13.85
C GLY A 21 2.31 -14.12 -12.33
N THR A 22 2.94 -13.09 -11.73
CA THR A 22 2.98 -12.90 -10.28
C THR A 22 1.98 -11.84 -9.82
N SER A 23 1.65 -11.85 -8.52
CA SER A 23 0.96 -10.74 -7.85
C SER A 23 2.00 -9.98 -7.01
N PRO A 24 2.62 -8.91 -7.54
CA PRO A 24 3.69 -8.21 -6.84
C PRO A 24 3.18 -7.60 -5.54
N LYS A 25 4.09 -7.37 -4.59
CA LYS A 25 3.77 -6.57 -3.41
C LYS A 25 3.30 -5.19 -3.85
N SER A 26 2.03 -4.92 -3.62
CA SER A 26 1.43 -3.63 -3.95
C SER A 26 1.89 -2.59 -2.92
N PHE A 27 2.25 -1.40 -3.38
CA PHE A 27 2.59 -0.28 -2.49
C PHE A 27 1.35 0.44 -1.90
N ASP A 28 0.20 -0.24 -1.90
CA ASP A 28 -1.08 0.27 -1.40
C ASP A 28 -1.32 -0.18 0.06
N LYS A 29 -2.60 -0.34 0.42
CA LYS A 29 -3.08 -0.87 1.71
C LYS A 29 -2.72 -2.34 1.97
N GLN A 30 -1.85 -2.97 1.17
CA GLN A 30 -1.48 -4.39 1.32
C GLN A 30 -0.89 -4.70 2.70
N ILE A 31 -0.13 -3.78 3.31
CA ILE A 31 0.41 -3.94 4.67
C ILE A 31 -0.71 -4.14 5.70
N VAL A 32 -1.79 -3.36 5.59
CA VAL A 32 -2.95 -3.46 6.49
C VAL A 32 -3.71 -4.75 6.20
N ARG A 33 -3.92 -5.10 4.93
CA ARG A 33 -4.59 -6.35 4.55
C ARG A 33 -3.84 -7.55 5.09
N ASP A 34 -2.53 -7.64 4.84
CA ASP A 34 -1.68 -8.72 5.31
C ASP A 34 -1.74 -8.85 6.84
N TYR A 35 -1.75 -7.72 7.57
CA TYR A 35 -1.93 -7.73 9.02
C TYR A 35 -3.30 -8.27 9.45
N LEU A 36 -4.39 -7.81 8.82
CA LEU A 36 -5.74 -8.25 9.14
C LEU A 36 -5.93 -9.75 8.88
N GLU A 37 -5.29 -10.31 7.84
CA GLU A 37 -5.29 -11.76 7.56
C GLU A 37 -4.53 -12.58 8.62
N THR A 38 -3.74 -11.96 9.51
CA THR A 38 -3.12 -12.64 10.67
C THR A 38 -4.04 -12.75 11.88
N LEU A 39 -5.16 -12.02 11.88
CA LEU A 39 -6.13 -12.01 12.96
C LEU A 39 -7.21 -13.05 12.69
N ASP A 40 -7.82 -13.58 13.75
CA ASP A 40 -9.03 -14.42 13.66
C ASP A 40 -10.29 -13.57 13.42
N TRP A 41 -10.16 -12.54 12.59
CA TRP A 41 -11.22 -11.60 12.28
C TRP A 41 -11.92 -12.01 10.98
N ASP A 42 -13.20 -12.34 11.08
CA ASP A 42 -14.06 -12.78 9.98
C ASP A 42 -14.51 -11.65 9.03
N LYS A 43 -13.83 -10.49 9.08
CA LYS A 43 -14.11 -9.29 8.28
C LYS A 43 -15.47 -8.65 8.58
N THR A 44 -16.07 -8.96 9.73
CA THR A 44 -17.30 -8.31 10.19
C THR A 44 -17.03 -6.98 10.92
N PRO A 45 -17.81 -5.93 10.68
CA PRO A 45 -17.68 -4.69 11.44
C PRO A 45 -18.02 -4.87 12.94
N PRO A 46 -17.33 -4.16 13.86
CA PRO A 46 -16.28 -3.18 13.61
C PRO A 46 -14.92 -3.84 13.36
N ALA A 47 -14.10 -3.19 12.50
CA ALA A 47 -12.74 -3.66 12.25
C ALA A 47 -11.88 -3.52 13.53
N PRO A 48 -10.93 -4.45 13.76
CA PRO A 48 -10.02 -4.38 14.88
C PRO A 48 -9.10 -3.16 14.77
N SER A 49 -8.68 -2.64 15.93
CA SER A 49 -7.71 -1.54 15.97
C SER A 49 -6.36 -2.00 15.41
N LEU A 50 -5.77 -1.15 14.56
CA LEU A 50 -4.46 -1.40 13.99
C LEU A 50 -3.36 -0.99 15.00
N PRO A 51 -2.37 -1.84 15.26
CA PRO A 51 -1.21 -1.47 16.05
C PRO A 51 -0.41 -0.34 15.41
N ASP A 52 0.23 0.49 16.23
CA ASP A 52 0.97 1.67 15.76
C ASP A 52 2.06 1.34 14.74
N ASN A 53 2.74 0.20 14.89
CA ASN A 53 3.78 -0.21 13.96
C ASN A 53 3.22 -0.50 12.54
N ILE A 54 2.00 -1.03 12.43
CA ILE A 54 1.33 -1.29 11.14
C ILE A 54 0.91 0.04 10.50
N THR A 55 0.34 0.94 11.30
CA THR A 55 -0.05 2.29 10.86
C THR A 55 1.17 3.08 10.38
N GLN A 56 2.27 3.07 11.13
CA GLN A 56 3.52 3.75 10.77
C GLN A 56 4.16 3.18 9.51
N LYS A 57 4.22 1.85 9.37
CA LYS A 57 4.73 1.17 8.17
C LYS A 57 3.91 1.55 6.94
N THR A 58 2.58 1.54 7.06
CA THR A 58 1.67 1.94 5.98
C THR A 58 1.91 3.39 5.59
N ALA A 59 1.97 4.31 6.56
CA ALA A 59 2.22 5.72 6.28
C ALA A 59 3.60 5.97 5.65
N GLN A 60 4.62 5.21 6.05
CA GLN A 60 5.95 5.27 5.43
C GLN A 60 5.92 4.81 3.96
N GLN A 61 5.17 3.74 3.66
CA GLN A 61 5.03 3.24 2.30
C GLN A 61 4.38 4.29 1.37
N TYR A 62 3.32 4.95 1.83
CA TYR A 62 2.66 6.03 1.08
C TYR A 62 3.61 7.21 0.83
N ARG A 63 4.39 7.63 1.83
CA ARG A 63 5.40 8.69 1.66
C ARG A 63 6.48 8.29 0.66
N GLN A 64 6.91 7.04 0.65
CA GLN A 64 7.90 6.55 -0.31
C GLN A 64 7.35 6.59 -1.74
N VAL A 65 6.10 6.16 -1.98
CA VAL A 65 5.46 6.25 -3.31
C VAL A 65 5.35 7.70 -3.74
N GLN A 66 4.87 8.59 -2.86
CA GLN A 66 4.81 10.01 -3.14
C GLN A 66 6.17 10.57 -3.55
N GLN A 67 7.24 10.24 -2.80
CA GLN A 67 8.60 10.66 -3.13
C GLN A 67 9.06 10.15 -4.49
N LEU A 68 8.81 8.87 -4.81
CA LEU A 68 9.19 8.28 -6.10
C LEU A 68 8.44 8.93 -7.28
N LEU A 69 7.15 9.25 -7.11
CA LEU A 69 6.35 9.90 -8.16
C LEU A 69 6.71 11.37 -8.37
N MET A 70 7.12 12.06 -7.31
CA MET A 70 7.48 13.49 -7.37
C MET A 70 8.95 13.73 -7.75
N GLN A 71 9.79 12.69 -7.77
CA GLN A 71 11.17 12.80 -8.27
C GLN A 71 11.14 13.14 -9.76
N THR A 72 11.43 14.41 -10.08
CA THR A 72 11.66 14.84 -11.45
C THR A 72 13.05 14.39 -11.86
N THR A 73 13.15 13.29 -12.60
CA THR A 73 14.40 12.94 -13.30
C THR A 73 14.72 14.08 -14.26
N LYS A 74 15.76 14.86 -13.97
CA LYS A 74 16.40 15.71 -14.99
C LYS A 74 16.98 14.76 -16.03
N ILE A 75 16.34 14.72 -17.19
CA ILE A 75 16.91 14.17 -18.42
C ILE A 75 18.00 15.13 -18.91
#